data_AF-A0ABD0P4B7-F1
#
_entry.id   AF-A0ABD0P4B7-F1
#
_cell.length_a   1.000
_cell.length_b   1.000
_cell.length_c   1.000
_cell.angle_alpha   90.00
_cell.angle_beta   90.00
_cell.angle_gamma   90.00
#
_symmetry.space_group_name_H-M   'P 1'
#
loop_
_entity.id
_entity.type
_entity.pdbx_description
1 polymer ?
#
loop_
_entity_poly.entity_id
_entity_poly.type
_entity_poly.pdbx_seq_one_letter_code
_entity_poly.pdbx_strand_id
1 'polypeptide(L)'
;ILFEWKEKLKPDCQIIQTTPSGRPANISSSSSQRIYITYRRASENYSHATLAVTDICVIIPGKGETPPHAFCKVDKNLNSSM
;
A
#
# COMPACT_ATOMS: atom_id res chain seq x y z
N ILE A 1 -1.54 -1.69 -2.69
CA ILE A 1 -1.96 -0.63 -3.64
C ILE A 1 -3.16 -1.15 -4.40
N LEU A 2 -4.27 -0.44 -4.29
CA LEU A 2 -5.55 -0.73 -4.92
C LEU A 2 -5.86 0.38 -5.93
N PHE A 3 -5.96 0.02 -7.21
CA PHE A 3 -6.52 0.88 -8.26
C PHE A 3 -8.02 0.59 -8.36
N GLU A 4 -8.89 1.44 -7.79
CA GLU A 4 -10.33 1.12 -7.65
C GLU A 4 -11.03 0.83 -8.98
N TRP A 5 -10.55 1.40 -10.09
CA TRP A 5 -11.12 1.18 -11.42
C TRP A 5 -10.66 -0.13 -12.08
N LYS A 6 -9.61 -0.77 -11.57
CA LYS A 6 -8.94 -1.92 -12.23
C LYS A 6 -9.08 -3.22 -11.44
N GLU A 7 -9.19 -3.12 -10.12
CA GLU A 7 -9.15 -4.29 -9.24
C GLU A 7 -10.07 -4.13 -8.03
N LYS A 8 -10.55 -5.27 -7.52
CA LYS A 8 -11.31 -5.33 -6.28
C LYS A 8 -10.36 -5.43 -5.08
N LEU A 9 -10.84 -4.97 -3.93
CA LEU A 9 -10.15 -5.18 -2.66
C LEU A 9 -9.95 -6.68 -2.42
N LYS A 10 -8.71 -7.07 -2.10
CA LYS A 10 -8.40 -8.46 -1.73
C LYS A 10 -9.19 -8.84 -0.46
N PRO A 11 -9.64 -10.09 -0.33
CA PRO A 11 -10.26 -10.58 0.91
C PRO A 11 -9.38 -10.28 2.14
N ASP A 12 -10.03 -9.96 3.25
CA ASP A 12 -9.42 -9.62 4.55
C ASP A 12 -8.50 -8.39 4.56
N CYS A 13 -8.42 -7.65 3.44
CA CYS A 13 -7.74 -6.36 3.40
C CYS A 13 -8.70 -5.21 3.75
N GLN A 14 -8.13 -4.13 4.28
CA GLN A 14 -8.79 -2.87 4.55
C GLN A 14 -8.14 -1.76 3.72
N ILE A 15 -8.93 -0.75 3.36
CA ILE A 15 -8.47 0.43 2.62
C ILE A 15 -8.14 1.54 3.61
N ILE A 16 -6.99 2.19 3.44
CA ILE A 16 -6.71 3.46 4.11
C ILE A 16 -7.42 4.56 3.32
N GLN A 17 -8.64 4.90 3.73
CA GLN A 17 -9.47 5.87 3.01
C GLN A 17 -9.12 7.31 3.36
N THR A 18 -8.72 7.56 4.61
CA THR A 18 -8.46 8.89 5.14
C THR A 18 -7.09 8.96 5.80
N THR A 19 -6.47 10.13 5.67
CA THR A 19 -5.30 10.52 6.45
C THR A 19 -5.68 10.75 7.92
N PRO A 20 -4.72 10.75 8.87
CA PRO A 20 -5.01 11.04 10.28
C PRO A 20 -5.68 12.41 10.51
N SER A 21 -5.52 13.36 9.59
CA SER A 21 -6.16 14.68 9.62
C SER A 21 -7.52 14.74 8.92
N GLY A 22 -8.07 13.60 8.50
CA GLY A 22 -9.42 13.50 7.91
C GLY A 22 -9.51 13.80 6.42
N ARG A 23 -8.39 14.09 5.73
CA ARG A 23 -8.37 14.28 4.27
C ARG A 23 -8.40 12.93 3.55
N PRO A 24 -8.96 12.83 2.32
CA PRO A 24 -8.87 11.62 1.52
C PRO A 24 -7.40 11.17 1.33
N ALA A 25 -7.11 9.90 1.57
CA ALA A 25 -5.78 9.31 1.41
C ALA A 25 -5.52 8.81 -0.02
N ASN A 26 -6.18 9.42 -1.02
CA ASN A 26 -5.96 9.10 -2.42
C ASN A 26 -4.54 9.54 -2.80
N ILE A 27 -3.73 8.61 -3.33
CA ILE A 27 -2.35 8.88 -3.74
C ILE A 27 -2.22 9.31 -5.19
N SER A 28 -3.31 9.28 -5.96
CA SER A 28 -3.33 9.73 -7.34
C SER A 28 -3.16 11.24 -7.46
N SER A 29 -2.41 11.69 -8.46
CA SER A 29 -2.35 13.11 -8.87
C SER A 29 -3.59 13.58 -9.62
N SER A 30 -4.44 12.66 -10.08
CA SER A 30 -5.74 12.94 -10.72
C SER A 30 -6.89 12.65 -9.76
N SER A 31 -7.86 13.56 -9.68
CA SER A 31 -9.09 13.39 -8.90
C SER A 31 -10.04 12.33 -9.49
N SER A 32 -9.91 12.00 -10.77
CA SER A 32 -10.73 10.96 -11.44
C SER A 32 -10.24 9.55 -11.16
N GLN A 33 -8.99 9.41 -10.74
CA GLN A 33 -8.37 8.13 -10.39
C GLN A 33 -8.25 8.02 -8.87
N ARG A 34 -8.79 6.93 -8.33
CA ARG A 34 -8.73 6.61 -6.89
C ARG A 34 -7.78 5.46 -6.65
N ILE A 35 -6.61 5.79 -6.11
CA ILE A 35 -5.57 4.83 -5.75
C ILE A 35 -5.38 4.90 -4.24
N TYR A 36 -5.45 3.75 -3.58
CA TYR A 36 -5.30 3.67 -2.13
C TYR A 36 -4.29 2.61 -1.69
N ILE A 37 -3.69 2.83 -0.53
CA ILE A 37 -2.93 1.82 0.18
C ILE A 37 -3.93 0.90 0.90
N THR A 38 -3.67 -0.40 0.83
CA THR A 38 -4.46 -1.43 1.51
C THR A 38 -3.56 -2.24 2.42
N TYR A 39 -4.09 -2.69 3.54
CA TYR A 39 -3.37 -3.50 4.53
C TYR A 39 -4.26 -4.63 5.04
N ARG A 40 -3.64 -5.63 5.67
CA ARG A 40 -4.34 -6.72 6.35
C ARG A 40 -3.82 -6.79 7.77
N ARG A 41 -4.73 -6.94 8.73
CA ARG A 41 -4.38 -7.32 10.11
C ARG A 41 -4.63 -8.81 10.29
N ALA A 42 -3.76 -9.47 11.04
CA ALA A 42 -4.05 -10.83 11.49
C ALA A 42 -5.31 -10.80 12.37
N SER A 43 -6.10 -11.88 12.35
CA SER A 43 -7.19 -12.04 13.31
C SER A 43 -6.61 -12.24 14.71
N GLU A 44 -7.35 -11.85 15.74
CA GLU A 44 -6.97 -12.01 17.15
C GLU A 44 -6.66 -13.47 17.53
N ASN A 45 -7.17 -14.43 16.75
CA ASN A 45 -6.95 -15.86 16.95
C ASN A 45 -5.62 -16.38 16.36
N TYR A 46 -4.84 -15.54 15.67
CA TYR A 46 -3.56 -15.95 15.10
C TYR A 46 -2.48 -16.08 16.18
N SER A 47 -1.59 -17.06 16.02
CA SER A 47 -0.45 -17.26 16.92
C SER A 47 0.46 -16.02 16.98
N HIS A 48 1.00 -15.74 18.17
CA HIS A 48 2.02 -14.70 18.38
C HIS A 48 3.31 -14.91 17.54
N ALA A 49 3.53 -16.13 17.02
CA ALA A 49 4.66 -16.43 16.13
C ALA A 49 4.41 -16.02 14.66
N THR A 50 3.27 -15.41 14.34
CA THR A 50 2.96 -15.00 12.96
C THR A 50 3.85 -13.83 12.53
N LEU A 51 4.42 -13.92 11.33
CA LEU A 51 5.22 -12.83 10.76
C LEU A 51 4.37 -11.57 10.55
N ALA A 52 4.93 -10.42 10.88
CA ALA A 52 4.33 -9.10 10.67
C ALA A 52 5.27 -8.21 9.85
N VAL A 53 4.69 -7.23 9.15
CA VAL A 53 5.47 -6.18 8.51
C VAL A 53 5.97 -5.24 9.61
N THR A 54 7.29 -5.11 9.72
CA THR A 54 7.94 -4.28 10.75
C THR A 54 8.39 -2.93 10.23
N ASP A 55 8.63 -2.80 8.93
CA ASP A 55 9.11 -1.57 8.30
C ASP A 55 8.56 -1.43 6.87
N ILE A 56 8.41 -0.18 6.43
CA ILE A 56 7.94 0.21 5.10
C ILE A 56 8.78 1.40 4.63
N CYS A 57 9.42 1.24 3.48
CA CYS A 57 10.12 2.33 2.81
C CYS A 57 9.54 2.60 1.42
N VAL A 58 9.72 3.84 0.94
CA VAL A 58 9.49 4.20 -0.46
C VAL A 58 10.85 4.26 -1.14
N ILE A 59 10.94 3.69 -2.34
CA ILE A 59 12.12 3.80 -3.19
C ILE A 59 11.78 4.55 -4.48
N ILE A 60 12.77 5.20 -5.07
CA ILE A 60 12.70 5.91 -6.34
C ILE A 60 13.68 5.23 -7.32
N PRO A 61 13.25 4.16 -8.02
CA PRO A 61 14.13 3.44 -8.94
C PRO A 61 14.73 4.32 -10.05
N GLY A 62 14.01 5.37 -10.47
CA GLY A 62 14.51 6.35 -11.46
C GLY A 62 15.73 7.16 -10.98
N LYS A 63 16.02 7.16 -9.68
CA LYS A 63 17.26 7.73 -9.09
C LYS A 63 18.32 6.67 -8.76
N GLY A 64 18.11 5.42 -9.19
CA GLY A 64 19.00 4.29 -8.90
C GLY A 64 18.79 3.64 -7.53
N GLU A 65 17.73 4.00 -6.79
CA GLU A 65 17.43 3.37 -5.49
C GLU A 65 16.92 1.93 -5.69
N THR A 66 17.41 1.01 -4.87
CA THR A 66 16.97 -0.40 -4.83
C THR A 66 16.34 -0.72 -3.47
N PRO A 67 15.46 -1.73 -3.38
CA PRO A 67 14.95 -2.19 -2.09
C PRO A 67 16.13 -2.49 -1.13
N PRO A 68 16.07 -2.05 0.14
CA PRO A 68 17.08 -2.40 1.13
C PRO A 68 17.14 -3.92 1.38
N HIS A 69 18.22 -4.38 2.02
CA HIS A 69 18.36 -5.80 2.38
C HIS A 69 17.17 -6.27 3.24
N ALA A 70 16.63 -7.45 2.91
CA ALA A 70 15.46 -8.07 3.53
C ALA A 70 14.10 -7.36 3.31
N PHE A 71 14.03 -6.35 2.44
CA PHE A 71 12.76 -5.75 2.02
C PHE A 71 12.17 -6.49 0.82
N CYS A 72 10.88 -6.78 0.87
CA CYS A 72 10.14 -7.27 -0.29
C CYS A 72 9.58 -6.09 -1.08
N LYS A 73 10.00 -5.95 -2.34
CA LYS A 73 9.44 -4.93 -3.24
C LYS A 73 7.99 -5.28 -3.59
N VAL A 74 7.07 -4.34 -3.35
CA VAL A 74 5.74 -4.41 -3.93
C VAL A 74 5.83 -4.02 -5.40
N ASP A 75 5.51 -4.94 -6.31
CA ASP A 75 5.59 -4.70 -7.76
C ASP A 75 4.37 -3.92 -8.29
N LYS A 76 4.18 -2.72 -7.73
CA LYS A 76 3.18 -1.74 -8.14
C LYS A 76 3.75 -0.34 -7.92
N ASN A 77 3.57 0.53 -8.91
CA ASN A 77 4.00 1.92 -8.81
C ASN A 77 2.98 2.75 -8.01
N LEU A 78 3.47 3.71 -7.22
CA LEU A 78 2.65 4.69 -6.50
C LEU A 78 2.28 5.90 -7.38
N ASN A 79 3.05 6.18 -8.43
CA ASN A 79 2.76 7.23 -9.40
C ASN A 79 1.55 6.82 -10.25
N SER A 80 0.54 7.68 -10.31
CA SER A 80 -0.66 7.52 -11.13
C SER A 80 -0.43 7.76 -12.63
N SER A 81 0.78 8.17 -13.03
CA SER A 81 1.10 8.60 -14.39
C SER A 81 1.69 7.50 -15.28
N MET A 82 1.52 6.22 -14.94
CA MET A 82 1.90 5.08 -15.79
C MET A 82 0.71 4.18 -16.07
#